data_AF-A0A7Z9L9K8-F1
#
_entry.id   AF-A0A7Z9L9K8-F1
#
_cell.length_a   1.000
_cell.length_b   1.000
_cell.length_c   1.000
_cell.angle_alpha   90.00
_cell.angle_beta   90.00
_cell.angle_gamma   90.00
#
_symmetry.space_group_name_H-M   'P 1'
#
loop_
_entity.id
_entity.type
_entity.pdbx_description
1 polymer ?
#
loop_
_entity_poly.entity_id
_entity_poly.type
_entity_poly.pdbx_seq_one_letter_code
_entity_poly.pdbx_strand_id
1 'polypeptide(L)'
;MPIITPSAHQLRSEVPSKTPVTLLRDGSPKIKWEIDELPKKSLHVAPTQIFSSINATLICLLAWSWYPARRRDGELLAGMLTVYPITRFLLEMIRTDEPGRWGTGLTVAQWASILLLILAVFLWAYILCRPAKRCLPVQHA
;
A
#
# COMPACT_ATOMS: atom_id res chain seq x y z
N MET A 1 10.86 5.12 -45.76
CA MET A 1 9.40 5.11 -45.49
C MET A 1 9.19 5.51 -44.03
N PRO A 2 8.37 6.53 -43.72
CA PRO A 2 8.13 6.92 -42.34
C PRO A 2 7.21 5.89 -41.67
N ILE A 3 7.60 5.42 -40.48
CA ILE A 3 6.77 4.55 -39.64
C ILE A 3 5.72 5.46 -39.00
N ILE A 4 4.54 5.55 -39.60
CA ILE A 4 3.39 6.23 -39.01
C ILE A 4 3.02 5.40 -37.77
N THR A 5 3.29 5.93 -36.58
CA THR A 5 2.86 5.28 -35.33
C THR A 5 1.36 5.58 -35.15
N PRO A 6 0.47 4.58 -35.22
CA PRO A 6 -0.96 4.82 -35.05
C PRO A 6 -1.24 5.29 -33.62
N SER A 7 -2.15 6.26 -33.48
CA SER A 7 -2.62 6.73 -32.17
C SER A 7 -3.42 5.62 -31.48
N ALA A 8 -3.30 5.47 -30.15
CA ALA A 8 -3.93 4.40 -29.36
C ALA A 8 -5.46 4.30 -29.57
N HIS A 9 -6.11 5.39 -29.98
CA HIS A 9 -7.53 5.41 -30.31
C HIS A 9 -7.85 4.64 -31.60
N GLN A 10 -6.98 4.68 -32.61
CA GLN A 10 -7.16 3.95 -33.88
C GLN A 10 -6.95 2.45 -33.70
N LEU A 11 -6.00 2.05 -32.85
CA LEU A 11 -5.79 0.65 -32.51
C LEU A 11 -7.01 0.03 -31.79
N ARG A 12 -7.77 0.82 -31.02
CA ARG A 12 -8.93 0.33 -30.27
C ARG A 12 -10.17 0.09 -31.14
N SER A 13 -10.31 0.81 -32.25
CA SER A 13 -11.40 0.60 -33.21
C SER A 13 -11.16 -0.55 -34.18
N GLU A 14 -9.92 -0.99 -34.36
CA GLU A 14 -9.54 -2.05 -35.32
C GLU A 14 -9.45 -3.44 -34.70
N VAL A 15 -9.47 -3.58 -33.36
CA VAL A 15 -9.45 -4.90 -32.71
C VAL A 15 -10.86 -5.50 -32.78
N PRO A 16 -11.09 -6.56 -33.57
CA PRO A 16 -12.39 -7.17 -33.67
C PRO A 16 -12.72 -7.88 -32.35
N SER A 17 -13.89 -7.57 -31.82
CA SER A 17 -14.39 -7.92 -30.48
C SER A 17 -14.44 -9.42 -30.15
N LYS A 18 -14.14 -10.33 -31.09
CA LYS A 18 -14.16 -11.80 -30.92
C LYS A 18 -13.15 -12.49 -31.84
N THR A 19 -11.91 -11.99 -31.89
CA THR A 19 -10.89 -12.63 -32.73
C THR A 19 -10.20 -13.73 -31.93
N PRO A 20 -10.33 -15.02 -32.29
CA PRO A 20 -9.55 -16.07 -31.65
C PRO A 20 -8.08 -15.87 -31.99
N VAL A 21 -7.30 -15.37 -31.03
CA VAL A 21 -5.86 -15.19 -31.21
C VAL A 21 -5.22 -16.57 -31.10
N THR A 22 -4.83 -17.13 -32.24
CA THR A 22 -4.10 -18.39 -32.30
C THR A 22 -2.61 -18.06 -32.30
N LEU A 23 -1.97 -18.18 -31.14
CA LEU A 23 -0.51 -18.07 -31.06
C LEU A 23 0.09 -19.33 -31.69
N LEU A 24 0.62 -19.20 -32.90
CA LEU A 24 1.41 -20.25 -33.54
C LEU A 24 2.80 -20.22 -32.89
N ARG A 25 2.97 -21.01 -31.83
CA ARG A 25 4.28 -21.29 -31.23
C ARG A 25 4.84 -22.54 -31.92
N ASP A 26 6.00 -22.39 -32.56
CA ASP A 26 6.65 -23.50 -33.28
C ASP A 26 6.85 -24.70 -32.33
N GLY A 27 6.21 -25.83 -32.64
CA GLY A 27 6.30 -27.08 -31.88
C GLY A 27 5.47 -27.19 -30.60
N SER A 28 4.52 -26.29 -30.30
CA SER A 28 3.63 -26.39 -29.12
C SER A 28 2.14 -26.45 -29.51
N PRO A 29 1.25 -27.07 -28.69
CA PRO A 29 -0.18 -27.15 -28.99
C PRO A 29 -0.81 -25.75 -29.13
N LYS A 30 -1.66 -25.58 -30.15
CA LYS A 30 -2.37 -24.33 -30.44
C LYS A 30 -3.33 -23.99 -29.30
N ILE A 31 -2.97 -23.06 -28.43
CA ILE A 31 -3.87 -22.54 -27.41
C ILE A 31 -4.73 -21.45 -28.06
N LYS A 32 -6.03 -21.70 -28.17
CA LYS A 32 -7.01 -20.76 -28.71
C LYS A 32 -7.52 -19.89 -27.56
N TRP A 33 -7.11 -18.63 -27.53
CA TRP A 33 -7.62 -17.65 -26.57
C TRP A 33 -8.83 -16.96 -27.19
N GLU A 34 -10.01 -17.16 -26.61
CA GLU A 34 -11.21 -16.40 -26.93
C GLU A 34 -11.19 -15.15 -26.05
N ILE A 35 -11.05 -13.98 -26.67
CA ILE A 35 -11.07 -12.71 -25.95
C ILE A 35 -12.54 -12.39 -25.68
N ASP A 36 -12.95 -12.54 -24.43
CA ASP A 36 -14.29 -12.17 -23.99
C ASP A 36 -14.53 -10.66 -24.16
N GLU A 37 -15.79 -10.27 -24.41
CA GLU A 37 -16.17 -8.86 -24.54
C GLU A 37 -15.82 -8.09 -23.27
N LEU A 38 -14.92 -7.10 -23.38
CA LEU A 38 -14.52 -6.28 -22.26
C LEU A 38 -15.76 -5.60 -21.63
N PRO A 39 -15.89 -5.59 -20.29
CA PRO A 39 -16.99 -4.92 -19.64
C PRO A 39 -17.00 -3.43 -20.00
N LYS A 40 -18.21 -2.88 -20.24
CA LYS A 40 -18.39 -1.49 -20.69
C LYS A 40 -17.82 -0.43 -19.74
N LYS A 41 -17.63 -0.78 -18.46
CA LYS A 41 -17.08 0.09 -17.43
C LYS A 41 -16.18 -0.71 -16.50
N SER A 42 -15.16 -0.05 -15.95
CA SER A 42 -14.37 -0.61 -14.86
C SER A 42 -15.23 -0.74 -13.60
N LEU A 43 -14.84 -1.66 -12.72
CA LEU A 43 -15.35 -1.69 -11.36
C LEU A 43 -15.00 -0.37 -10.64
N HIS A 44 -15.81 -0.03 -9.63
CA HIS A 44 -15.52 1.10 -8.78
C HIS A 44 -14.20 0.85 -8.03
N VAL A 45 -13.26 1.79 -8.12
CA VAL A 45 -11.96 1.72 -7.43
C VAL A 45 -11.87 2.93 -6.50
N ALA A 46 -11.65 2.68 -5.22
CA ALA A 46 -11.45 3.74 -4.24
C ALA A 46 -10.14 4.50 -4.53
N PRO A 47 -10.10 5.84 -4.38
CA PRO A 47 -8.89 6.64 -4.62
C PRO A 47 -7.89 6.51 -3.45
N THR A 48 -7.26 5.35 -3.34
CA THR A 48 -6.35 4.98 -2.25
C THR A 48 -5.15 5.93 -2.11
N GLN A 49 -4.71 6.58 -3.19
CA GLN A 49 -3.67 7.61 -3.16
C GLN A 49 -4.04 8.81 -2.28
N ILE A 50 -5.28 9.29 -2.36
CA ILE A 50 -5.73 10.46 -1.58
C ILE A 50 -5.72 10.09 -0.09
N PHE A 51 -6.30 8.94 0.26
CA PHE A 51 -6.28 8.44 1.63
C PHE A 51 -4.85 8.22 2.15
N SER A 52 -3.94 7.71 1.32
CA SER A 52 -2.53 7.51 1.67
C SER A 52 -1.81 8.83 1.94
N SER A 53 -2.06 9.86 1.12
CA SER A 53 -1.48 11.19 1.31
C SER A 53 -1.97 11.86 2.59
N ILE A 54 -3.29 11.81 2.85
CA ILE A 54 -3.89 12.33 4.08
C ILE A 54 -3.30 11.61 5.29
N ASN A 55 -3.18 10.27 5.23
CA ASN A 55 -2.58 9.50 6.30
C ASN A 55 -1.13 9.92 6.59
N ALA A 56 -0.32 10.09 5.55
CA ALA A 56 1.06 10.55 5.69
C ALA A 56 1.14 11.97 6.29
N THR A 57 0.26 12.88 5.87
CA THR A 57 0.17 14.23 6.43
C THR A 57 -0.21 14.20 7.91
N LEU A 58 -1.20 13.39 8.30
CA LEU A 58 -1.61 13.26 9.71
C LEU A 58 -0.50 12.69 10.59
N ILE A 59 0.20 11.66 10.12
CA ILE A 59 1.36 11.09 10.82
C ILE A 59 2.49 12.11 10.94
N CYS A 60 2.75 12.88 9.88
CA CYS A 60 3.74 13.95 9.91
C CYS A 60 3.39 15.04 10.94
N LEU A 61 2.15 15.52 10.94
CA LEU A 61 1.68 16.51 11.91
C LEU A 61 1.75 15.99 13.35
N LEU A 62 1.35 14.73 13.55
CA LEU A 62 1.46 14.07 14.85
C LEU A 62 2.92 13.97 15.32
N ALA A 63 3.83 13.53 14.43
CA ALA A 63 5.24 13.44 14.76
C ALA A 63 5.85 14.82 15.07
N TRP A 64 5.47 15.84 14.29
CA TRP A 64 5.90 17.22 14.48
C TRP A 64 5.44 17.78 15.83
N SER A 65 4.17 17.56 16.20
CA SER A 65 3.62 18.03 17.47
C SER A 65 4.13 17.22 18.68
N TRP A 66 4.41 15.93 18.50
CA TRP A 66 4.87 15.05 19.58
C TRP A 66 6.37 15.19 19.82
N TYR A 67 7.18 15.46 18.79
CA TYR A 67 8.63 15.62 18.94
C TYR A 67 9.04 16.53 20.11
N PRO A 68 8.53 17.77 20.27
CA PRO A 68 8.91 18.63 21.40
C PRO A 68 8.41 18.12 22.75
N ALA A 69 7.30 17.37 22.80
CA ALA A 69 6.66 16.91 24.03
C ALA A 69 7.25 15.60 24.61
N ARG A 70 8.19 14.95 23.90
CA ARG A 70 8.78 13.67 24.32
C ARG A 70 9.57 13.79 25.63
N ARG A 71 9.41 12.80 26.51
CA ARG A 71 10.05 12.71 27.83
C ARG A 71 11.21 11.71 27.84
N ARG A 72 11.17 10.68 26.99
CA ARG A 72 12.18 9.63 26.89
C ARG A 72 12.66 9.48 25.46
N ASP A 73 13.91 9.04 25.31
CA ASP A 73 14.43 8.61 24.02
C ASP A 73 13.66 7.37 23.52
N GLY A 74 13.38 7.33 22.22
CA GLY A 74 12.61 6.25 21.60
C GLY A 74 11.09 6.40 21.67
N GLU A 75 10.53 7.35 22.45
CA GLU A 75 9.07 7.55 22.53
C GLU A 75 8.45 7.86 21.16
N LEU A 76 9.11 8.69 20.34
CA LEU A 76 8.62 8.98 18.99
C LEU A 76 8.64 7.74 18.10
N LEU A 77 9.71 6.93 18.17
CA LEU A 77 9.79 5.68 17.40
C LEU A 77 8.70 4.70 17.83
N ALA A 78 8.49 4.53 19.13
CA ALA A 78 7.42 3.70 19.67
C ALA A 78 6.03 4.20 19.26
N GLY A 79 5.82 5.52 19.28
CA GLY A 79 4.62 6.15 18.76
C GLY A 79 4.39 5.87 17.26
N MET A 80 5.43 6.01 16.43
CA MET A 80 5.36 5.72 15.00
C MET A 80 5.11 4.23 14.72
N LEU A 81 5.77 3.33 15.46
CA LEU A 81 5.52 1.89 15.41
C LEU A 81 4.12 1.50 15.91
N THR A 82 3.39 2.41 16.57
CA THR A 82 2.01 2.20 16.97
C THR A 82 1.06 2.73 15.91
N VAL A 83 1.18 4.01 15.54
CA VAL A 83 0.21 4.71 14.69
C VAL A 83 0.27 4.27 13.23
N TYR A 84 1.47 4.09 12.67
CA TYR A 84 1.63 3.69 11.28
C TYR A 84 0.99 2.33 10.96
N PRO A 85 1.26 1.23 11.69
CA PRO A 85 0.62 -0.05 11.39
C PRO A 85 -0.90 -0.04 11.63
N ILE A 86 -1.42 0.74 12.59
CA ILE A 86 -2.88 0.88 12.76
C ILE A 86 -3.50 1.49 11.50
N THR A 87 -2.98 2.63 11.05
CA THR A 87 -3.51 3.31 9.87
C THR A 87 -3.32 2.48 8.60
N ARG A 88 -2.20 1.74 8.50
CA ARG A 88 -1.98 0.77 7.42
C ARG A 88 -2.99 -0.36 7.42
N PHE A 89 -3.28 -0.95 8.58
CA PHE A 89 -4.28 -2.00 8.70
C PHE A 89 -5.65 -1.50 8.22
N LEU A 90 -6.05 -0.28 8.62
CA LEU A 90 -7.32 0.33 8.21
C LEU A 90 -7.37 0.67 6.72
N LEU A 91 -6.30 1.25 6.15
CA LEU A 91 -6.21 1.54 4.72
C LEU A 91 -6.33 0.27 3.89
N GLU A 92 -5.73 -0.81 4.38
CA GLU A 92 -5.75 -2.10 3.73
C GLU A 92 -7.13 -2.77 3.77
N MET A 93 -7.95 -2.49 4.79
CA MET A 93 -9.36 -2.91 4.79
C MET A 93 -10.20 -2.19 3.73
N ILE A 94 -9.84 -0.96 3.37
CA ILE A 94 -10.54 -0.16 2.34
C ILE A 94 -10.06 -0.56 0.94
N ARG A 95 -8.82 -1.06 0.84
CA ARG A 95 -8.25 -1.58 -0.40
C ARG A 95 -8.92 -2.88 -0.79
N THR A 96 -9.26 -2.97 -2.07
CA THR A 96 -9.95 -4.12 -2.68
C THR A 96 -9.05 -4.87 -3.66
N ASP A 97 -7.79 -4.46 -3.78
CA ASP A 97 -6.85 -4.98 -4.78
C ASP A 97 -5.91 -6.09 -4.27
N GLU A 98 -5.79 -6.29 -2.95
CA GLU A 98 -4.97 -7.37 -2.39
C GLU A 98 -5.81 -8.54 -1.86
N PRO A 99 -5.63 -9.76 -2.40
CA PRO A 99 -6.27 -10.94 -1.83
C PRO A 99 -5.62 -11.33 -0.49
N GLY A 100 -6.42 -11.92 0.39
CA GLY A 100 -5.94 -12.52 1.63
C GLY A 100 -4.84 -13.55 1.38
N ARG A 101 -3.90 -13.66 2.34
CA ARG A 101 -2.76 -14.57 2.27
C ARG A 101 -2.82 -15.64 3.35
N TRP A 102 -2.11 -16.75 3.11
CA TRP A 102 -1.96 -17.87 4.05
C TRP A 102 -3.28 -18.51 4.52
N GLY A 103 -4.29 -18.59 3.63
CA GLY A 103 -5.59 -19.17 3.97
C GLY A 103 -6.41 -18.32 4.94
N THR A 104 -5.98 -17.09 5.20
CA THR A 104 -6.72 -16.10 6.00
C THR A 104 -7.30 -15.03 5.08
N GLY A 105 -8.35 -14.35 5.56
CA GLY A 105 -8.87 -13.15 4.92
C GLY A 105 -7.97 -11.92 5.08
N LEU A 106 -6.82 -12.05 5.76
CA LEU A 106 -5.91 -10.95 6.04
C LEU A 106 -4.85 -10.81 4.94
N THR A 107 -4.55 -9.58 4.55
CA THR A 107 -3.51 -9.29 3.54
C THR A 107 -2.11 -9.26 4.17
N VAL A 108 -1.07 -9.18 3.34
CA VAL A 108 0.32 -9.12 3.80
C VAL A 108 0.54 -7.88 4.68
N ALA A 109 0.00 -6.73 4.28
CA ALA A 109 0.15 -5.49 5.03
C ALA A 109 -0.52 -5.55 6.40
N GLN A 110 -1.63 -6.29 6.53
CA GLN A 110 -2.29 -6.51 7.83
C GLN A 110 -1.45 -7.40 8.74
N TRP A 111 -0.87 -8.50 8.22
CA TRP A 111 0.06 -9.33 8.96
C TRP A 111 1.30 -8.57 9.43
N ALA A 112 1.89 -7.75 8.54
CA ALA A 112 3.00 -6.87 8.90
C ALA A 112 2.60 -5.87 9.98
N SER A 113 1.38 -5.32 9.91
CA SER A 113 0.87 -4.38 10.91
C SER A 113 0.72 -5.02 12.29
N ILE A 114 0.22 -6.26 12.36
CA ILE A 114 0.13 -7.01 13.62
C ILE A 114 1.53 -7.20 14.22
N LEU A 115 2.51 -7.62 13.41
CA LEU A 115 3.89 -7.82 13.87
C LEU A 115 4.50 -6.51 14.41
N LEU A 116 4.32 -5.40 13.70
CA LEU A 116 4.81 -4.09 14.14
C LEU A 116 4.14 -3.64 15.45
N LEU A 117 2.84 -3.92 15.64
CA LEU A 117 2.14 -3.59 16.88
C LEU A 117 2.65 -4.42 18.07
N ILE A 118 2.97 -5.69 17.87
CA ILE A 118 3.62 -6.52 18.90
C ILE A 118 4.97 -5.90 19.30
N LEU A 119 5.79 -5.52 18.31
CA LEU A 119 7.07 -4.85 18.56
C LEU A 119 6.88 -3.50 19.28
N ALA A 120 5.83 -2.75 18.93
CA ALA A 120 5.51 -1.50 19.60
C ALA A 120 5.19 -1.72 21.09
N VAL A 121 4.41 -2.75 21.43
CA VAL A 121 4.12 -3.11 22.83
C VAL A 121 5.40 -3.42 23.59
N PHE A 122 6.30 -4.24 23.03
CA PHE A 122 7.59 -4.54 23.65
C PHE A 122 8.47 -3.30 23.82
N LEU A 123 8.50 -2.42 22.82
CA LEU A 123 9.27 -1.18 22.88
C LEU A 123 8.70 -0.22 23.94
N TRP A 124 7.37 -0.08 24.03
CA TRP A 124 6.73 0.71 25.08
C TRP A 124 7.02 0.15 26.47
N ALA A 125 6.89 -1.16 26.67
CA ALA A 125 7.25 -1.80 27.93
C ALA A 125 8.72 -1.52 28.31
N TYR A 126 9.64 -1.65 27.35
CA TYR A 126 11.05 -1.35 27.55
C TYR A 126 11.28 0.13 27.93
N ILE A 127 10.69 1.08 27.19
CA ILE A 127 10.86 2.52 27.43
C ILE A 127 10.27 2.94 28.77
N LEU A 128 9.09 2.43 29.13
CA LEU A 128 8.41 2.79 30.40
C LEU A 128 9.17 2.28 31.63
N CYS A 129 9.93 1.19 31.49
CA CYS A 129 10.83 0.69 32.53
C CYS A 129 12.14 1.51 32.67
N ARG A 130 12.41 2.47 31.79
CA ARG A 130 13.63 3.29 31.80
C ARG A 130 13.36 4.68 32.37
N PRO A 131 14.35 5.28 33.08
CA PRO A 131 14.18 6.63 33.61
C PRO A 131 13.97 7.64 32.47
N ALA A 132 13.20 8.69 32.77
CA ALA A 132 12.98 9.80 31.84
C ALA A 132 14.25 10.66 31.68
N LYS A 133 15.22 10.12 30.94
CA LYS A 133 16.44 10.82 30.51
C LYS A 133 16.40 10.99 29.00
N ARG A 134 16.91 12.13 28.55
CA ARG A 134 17.10 12.47 27.14
C ARG A 134 18.59 12.56 26.88
N CYS A 135 19.09 11.84 25.88
CA CYS A 135 20.48 11.96 25.44
C CYS A 135 20.72 13.24 24.63
N LEU A 136 19.67 13.83 24.03
CA LEU A 136 19.72 15.09 23.29
C LEU A 136 18.75 16.11 23.91
N PRO A 137 19.24 17.22 24.49
CA PRO A 137 18.37 18.30 24.94
C PRO A 137 17.68 18.92 23.72
N VAL A 138 16.37 19.14 23.81
CA VAL A 138 15.65 19.94 22.82
C VAL A 138 16.17 21.37 22.99
N GLN A 139 17.04 21.82 22.07
CA GLN A 139 17.49 23.20 22.06
C GLN A 139 16.26 24.07 21.78
N HIS A 140 15.86 24.84 22.78
CA HIS A 140 14.89 25.91 22.58
C HIS A 140 15.62 26.98 21.74
N ALA A 141 15.20 27.12 20.48
CA ALA A 141 15.59 28.23 19.63
C ALA A 141 14.76 29.47 19.99
#